data_AF-A0A9Q0XVU4-F1
#
_entry.id   AF-A0A9Q0XVU4-F1
#
_cell.length_a   1.000
_cell.length_b   1.000
_cell.length_c   1.000
_cell.angle_alpha   90.00
_cell.angle_beta   90.00
_cell.angle_gamma   90.00
#
_symmetry.space_group_name_H-M   'P 1'
#
loop_
_entity.id
_entity.type
_entity.pdbx_description
1 polymer ?
#
loop_
_entity_poly.entity_id
_entity_poly.type
_entity_poly.pdbx_seq_one_letter_code
_entity_poly.pdbx_strand_id
1 'polypeptide(L)'
;MDATIQDQDAKEVSSTELQDLKHLARQGYWAKNHSFRAKVYHKLISEIPCCTVTPDAHVYRDIVGKITGKQGVEAVRKVISCIASQFPDISFCPALPSVVALLLHYSRNEAECFEKVCRLLACNDPSRRFIDQTFLAFESSCMTFGDLMNKYCQATHKLMVAVSVDVLQVYSDWQRWLFGELLLVYVAHVFDVFLVEGYKVLYRVALINQK
;
A
#
# COMPACT_ATOMS: atom_id res chain seq x y z
N MET A 1 11.92 -32.18 5.66
CA MET A 1 11.84 -31.83 4.22
C MET A 1 11.42 -30.38 3.99
N ASP A 2 11.43 -29.51 5.01
CA ASP A 2 10.84 -28.16 4.95
C ASP A 2 11.89 -27.04 4.85
N ALA A 3 13.14 -27.31 5.24
CA ALA A 3 14.23 -26.33 5.20
C ALA A 3 14.76 -26.08 3.76
N THR A 4 14.71 -27.08 2.89
CA THR A 4 15.26 -26.99 1.52
C THR A 4 14.36 -26.19 0.58
N ILE A 5 13.04 -26.21 0.81
CA ILE A 5 12.05 -25.46 0.03
C ILE A 5 12.09 -23.97 0.39
N GLN A 6 12.28 -23.64 1.68
CA GLN A 6 12.37 -22.26 2.15
C GLN A 6 13.64 -21.52 1.68
N ASP A 7 14.74 -22.24 1.44
CA ASP A 7 16.01 -21.69 0.96
C ASP A 7 15.99 -21.46 -0.57
N GLN A 8 15.25 -22.29 -1.31
CA GLN A 8 15.01 -22.10 -2.75
C GLN A 8 14.12 -20.88 -3.03
N ASP A 9 13.01 -20.74 -2.31
CA ASP A 9 12.09 -19.59 -2.43
C ASP A 9 12.80 -18.25 -2.12
N ALA A 10 13.73 -18.24 -1.17
CA ALA A 10 14.49 -17.02 -0.82
C ALA A 10 15.55 -16.66 -1.88
N LYS A 11 16.18 -17.67 -2.50
CA LYS A 11 17.15 -17.48 -3.59
C LYS A 11 16.49 -17.03 -4.89
N GLU A 12 15.32 -17.57 -5.22
CA GLU A 12 14.60 -17.28 -6.47
C GLU A 12 14.18 -15.81 -6.55
N VAL A 13 13.72 -15.23 -5.43
CA VAL A 13 13.39 -13.80 -5.39
C VAL A 13 14.66 -12.94 -5.50
N SER A 14 15.83 -13.39 -5.05
CA SER A 14 17.11 -12.63 -5.08
C SER A 14 17.64 -12.33 -6.50
N SER A 15 17.30 -13.17 -7.47
CA SER A 15 17.88 -13.15 -8.83
C SER A 15 16.92 -12.67 -9.92
N THR A 16 15.66 -12.38 -9.60
CA THR A 16 14.63 -12.11 -10.61
C THR A 16 14.67 -10.66 -11.09
N GLU A 17 14.65 -10.46 -12.42
CA GLU A 17 14.59 -9.13 -13.02
C GLU A 17 13.25 -8.43 -12.69
N LEU A 18 13.24 -7.09 -12.71
CA LEU A 18 12.03 -6.30 -12.42
C LEU A 18 10.82 -6.68 -13.31
N GLN A 19 11.07 -7.11 -14.55
CA GLN A 19 9.99 -7.54 -15.46
C GLN A 19 9.36 -8.86 -14.99
N ASP A 20 10.16 -9.80 -14.51
CA ASP A 20 9.68 -11.07 -13.97
C ASP A 20 8.86 -10.86 -12.70
N LEU A 21 9.28 -9.93 -11.83
CA LEU A 21 8.53 -9.57 -10.62
C LEU A 21 7.12 -9.05 -10.94
N LYS A 22 6.97 -8.24 -12.00
CA LYS A 22 5.64 -7.78 -12.45
C LYS A 22 4.78 -8.96 -12.90
N HIS A 23 5.38 -9.90 -13.63
CA HIS A 23 4.64 -11.05 -14.12
C HIS A 23 4.14 -11.93 -12.96
N LEU A 24 5.01 -12.23 -12.00
CA LEU A 24 4.71 -13.03 -10.82
C LEU A 24 3.63 -12.37 -9.95
N ALA A 25 3.73 -11.06 -9.72
CA ALA A 25 2.73 -10.31 -8.98
C ALA A 25 1.36 -10.37 -9.65
N ARG A 26 1.28 -10.15 -10.97
CA ARG A 26 0.01 -10.19 -11.72
C ARG A 26 -0.64 -11.58 -11.73
N GLN A 27 0.15 -12.65 -11.78
CA GLN A 27 -0.35 -14.02 -11.73
C GLN A 27 -0.77 -14.48 -10.32
N GLY A 28 -0.47 -13.69 -9.28
CA GLY A 28 -0.80 -14.03 -7.90
C GLY A 28 0.06 -15.16 -7.37
N TYR A 29 1.31 -15.25 -7.86
CA TYR A 29 2.25 -16.29 -7.45
C TYR A 29 2.43 -16.33 -5.92
N TRP A 30 2.43 -15.16 -5.28
CA TRP A 30 2.63 -14.99 -3.84
C TRP A 30 1.38 -15.33 -3.01
N ALA A 31 0.19 -15.41 -3.62
CA ALA A 31 -1.06 -15.68 -2.92
C ALA A 31 -1.13 -17.07 -2.29
N LYS A 32 -0.34 -18.01 -2.81
CA LYS A 32 -0.35 -19.42 -2.40
C LYS A 32 0.26 -19.64 -1.01
N ASN A 33 1.10 -18.73 -0.52
CA ASN A 33 1.81 -18.89 0.73
C ASN A 33 1.98 -17.56 1.46
N HIS A 34 1.27 -17.41 2.59
CA HIS A 34 1.28 -16.20 3.42
C HIS A 34 2.69 -15.81 3.89
N SER A 35 3.48 -16.80 4.34
CA SER A 35 4.85 -16.57 4.83
C SER A 35 5.78 -16.16 3.69
N PHE A 36 5.59 -16.74 2.50
CA PHE A 36 6.34 -16.34 1.31
C PHE A 36 6.00 -14.91 0.89
N ARG A 37 4.72 -14.55 0.82
CA ARG A 37 4.28 -13.17 0.55
C ARG A 37 4.87 -12.17 1.55
N ALA A 38 4.89 -12.51 2.85
CA ALA A 38 5.53 -11.66 3.86
C ALA A 38 7.03 -11.44 3.61
N LYS A 39 7.77 -12.47 3.19
CA LYS A 39 9.18 -12.35 2.79
C LYS A 39 9.34 -11.46 1.56
N VAL A 40 8.46 -11.61 0.56
CA VAL A 40 8.46 -10.76 -0.63
C VAL A 40 8.19 -9.31 -0.28
N TYR A 41 7.21 -9.02 0.59
CA TYR A 41 6.92 -7.64 1.03
C TYR A 41 8.10 -7.03 1.75
N HIS A 42 8.74 -7.78 2.65
CA HIS A 42 9.96 -7.32 3.31
C HIS A 42 11.03 -6.96 2.28
N LYS A 43 11.31 -7.84 1.32
CA LYS A 43 12.32 -7.59 0.29
C LYS A 43 11.97 -6.37 -0.58
N LEU A 44 10.82 -6.36 -1.24
CA LEU A 44 10.43 -5.28 -2.16
C LEU A 44 10.43 -3.92 -1.48
N ILE A 45 9.93 -3.84 -0.25
CA ILE A 45 9.85 -2.59 0.50
C ILE A 45 11.24 -2.16 0.99
N SER A 46 12.09 -3.11 1.40
CA SER A 46 13.48 -2.82 1.81
C SER A 46 14.36 -2.28 0.67
N GLU A 47 13.99 -2.52 -0.59
CA GLU A 47 14.71 -2.05 -1.78
C GLU A 47 14.20 -0.70 -2.30
N ILE A 48 13.10 -0.15 -1.75
CA ILE A 48 12.56 1.15 -2.18
C ILE A 48 13.61 2.25 -1.96
N PRO A 49 13.98 3.03 -2.98
CA PRO A 49 14.92 4.14 -2.79
C PRO A 49 14.28 5.21 -1.90
N CYS A 50 14.97 5.55 -0.82
CA CYS A 50 14.56 6.58 0.14
C CYS A 50 15.73 7.55 0.35
N CYS A 51 15.44 8.80 0.73
CA CYS A 51 16.48 9.73 1.16
C CYS A 51 17.14 9.23 2.48
N THR A 52 18.38 9.65 2.73
CA THR A 52 19.14 9.29 3.94
C THR A 52 18.34 9.54 5.22
N VAL A 53 18.42 8.61 6.19
CA VAL A 53 17.75 8.66 7.52
C VAL A 53 16.24 8.41 7.48
N THR A 54 15.80 7.32 6.83
CA THR A 54 14.42 6.84 6.98
C THR A 54 14.26 6.13 8.34
N PRO A 55 13.25 6.47 9.16
CA PRO A 55 13.00 5.78 10.43
C PRO A 55 12.85 4.26 10.24
N ASP A 56 13.43 3.49 11.16
CA ASP A 56 13.46 2.03 11.10
C ASP A 56 12.76 1.38 12.31
N ALA A 57 12.81 0.05 12.39
CA ALA A 57 12.22 -0.70 13.49
C ALA A 57 12.84 -0.35 14.86
N HIS A 58 14.07 0.16 14.93
CA HIS A 58 14.68 0.59 16.20
C HIS A 58 14.04 1.88 16.70
N VAL A 59 13.86 2.86 15.83
CA VAL A 59 13.17 4.12 16.14
C VAL A 59 11.79 3.84 16.74
N TYR A 60 11.03 2.91 16.16
CA TYR A 60 9.73 2.51 16.70
C TYR A 60 9.81 2.00 18.15
N ARG A 61 10.76 1.11 18.42
CA ARG A 61 10.94 0.52 19.76
C ARG A 61 11.31 1.57 20.80
N ASP A 62 12.07 2.58 20.40
CA ASP A 62 12.47 3.68 21.27
C ASP A 62 11.29 4.61 21.58
N ILE A 63 10.42 4.86 20.61
CA ILE A 63 9.22 5.69 20.78
C ILE A 63 8.17 5.00 21.67
N VAL A 64 7.84 3.73 21.38
CA VAL A 64 6.73 3.02 22.06
C VAL A 64 7.15 2.46 23.42
N GLY A 65 8.45 2.27 23.66
CA GLY A 65 8.94 1.54 24.83
C GLY A 65 8.36 0.10 24.89
N LYS A 66 8.51 -0.60 26.03
CA LYS A 66 8.01 -1.98 26.23
C LYS A 66 6.47 -2.11 26.28
N ILE A 67 5.70 -1.25 25.62
CA ILE A 67 4.22 -1.30 25.63
C ILE A 67 3.72 -2.30 24.59
N THR A 68 3.69 -3.58 24.97
CA THR A 68 3.06 -4.65 24.18
C THR A 68 1.53 -4.58 24.30
N GLY A 69 0.81 -4.41 23.19
CA GLY A 69 -0.66 -4.46 23.15
C GLY A 69 -1.11 -5.53 22.17
N LYS A 70 -1.97 -6.45 22.59
CA LYS A 70 -2.33 -7.67 21.84
C LYS A 70 -3.54 -7.53 20.88
N GLN A 71 -3.93 -6.32 20.47
CA GLN A 71 -5.14 -6.13 19.65
C GLN A 71 -4.83 -5.40 18.34
N GLY A 72 -5.37 -5.90 17.22
CA GLY A 72 -5.04 -5.40 15.87
C GLY A 72 -5.30 -3.91 15.66
N VAL A 73 -6.44 -3.40 16.13
CA VAL A 73 -6.79 -1.96 16.02
C VAL A 73 -5.87 -1.08 16.88
N GLU A 74 -5.45 -1.57 18.04
CA GLU A 74 -4.49 -0.90 18.92
C GLU A 74 -3.12 -0.81 18.26
N ALA A 75 -2.65 -1.91 17.65
CA ALA A 75 -1.40 -1.95 16.92
C ALA A 75 -1.39 -0.94 15.76
N VAL A 76 -2.46 -0.89 14.96
CA VAL A 76 -2.62 0.08 13.87
C VAL A 76 -2.50 1.52 14.39
N ARG A 77 -3.24 1.87 15.45
CA ARG A 77 -3.22 3.22 16.00
C ARG A 77 -1.86 3.60 16.56
N LYS A 78 -1.16 2.68 17.24
CA LYS A 78 0.21 2.93 17.73
C LYS A 78 1.17 3.23 16.59
N VAL A 79 1.16 2.40 15.55
CA VAL A 79 2.01 2.59 14.36
C VAL A 79 1.71 3.93 13.69
N ILE A 80 0.45 4.27 13.47
CA ILE A 80 0.04 5.58 12.89
C ILE A 80 0.50 6.75 13.77
N SER A 81 0.36 6.63 15.09
CA SER A 81 0.80 7.70 16.02
C SER A 81 2.31 7.93 15.94
N CYS A 82 3.10 6.85 15.83
CA CYS A 82 4.54 6.95 15.62
C CYS A 82 4.87 7.58 14.26
N ILE A 83 4.18 7.17 13.19
CA ILE A 83 4.35 7.75 11.86
C ILE A 83 4.09 9.26 11.88
N ALA A 84 2.99 9.70 12.51
CA ALA A 84 2.67 11.12 12.64
C ALA A 84 3.79 11.93 13.35
N SER A 85 4.49 11.31 14.32
CA SER A 85 5.64 11.95 14.98
C SER A 85 6.89 12.05 14.09
N GLN A 86 7.11 11.06 13.22
CA GLN A 86 8.31 10.99 12.38
C GLN A 86 8.15 11.67 11.03
N PHE A 87 6.92 11.88 10.57
CA PHE A 87 6.58 12.51 9.30
C PHE A 87 5.63 13.71 9.53
N PRO A 88 6.10 14.79 10.19
CA PRO A 88 5.25 15.95 10.50
C PRO A 88 4.74 16.69 9.26
N ASP A 89 5.37 16.49 8.10
CA ASP A 89 4.96 17.09 6.82
C ASP A 89 3.73 16.42 6.19
N ILE A 90 3.35 15.23 6.66
CA ILE A 90 2.13 14.54 6.19
C ILE A 90 0.91 15.30 6.73
N SER A 91 0.24 16.02 5.85
CA SER A 91 -0.95 16.80 6.18
C SER A 91 -2.27 16.08 5.88
N PHE A 92 -2.25 15.11 4.95
CA PHE A 92 -3.46 14.37 4.57
C PHE A 92 -3.11 13.02 3.91
N CYS A 93 -3.57 11.91 4.50
CA CYS A 93 -3.19 10.56 4.04
C CYS A 93 -4.28 9.51 4.38
N PRO A 94 -5.45 9.55 3.70
CA PRO A 94 -6.60 8.71 4.04
C PRO A 94 -6.37 7.20 3.84
N ALA A 95 -5.45 6.82 2.95
CA ALA A 95 -5.09 5.42 2.71
C ALA A 95 -4.18 4.83 3.81
N LEU A 96 -3.51 5.65 4.63
CA LEU A 96 -2.51 5.18 5.60
C LEU A 96 -3.04 4.12 6.56
N PRO A 97 -4.24 4.27 7.18
CA PRO A 97 -4.72 3.27 8.13
C PRO A 97 -4.89 1.89 7.51
N SER A 98 -5.38 1.83 6.27
CA SER A 98 -5.57 0.58 5.54
C SER A 98 -4.24 -0.06 5.14
N VAL A 99 -3.27 0.75 4.70
CA VAL A 99 -1.93 0.25 4.37
C VAL A 99 -1.22 -0.30 5.61
N VAL A 100 -1.32 0.40 6.75
CA VAL A 100 -0.78 -0.07 8.04
C VAL A 100 -1.44 -1.38 8.46
N ALA A 101 -2.77 -1.46 8.40
CA ALA A 101 -3.50 -2.68 8.75
C ALA A 101 -3.08 -3.87 7.88
N LEU A 102 -2.98 -3.67 6.56
CA LEU A 102 -2.53 -4.69 5.63
C LEU A 102 -1.09 -5.14 5.90
N LEU A 103 -0.17 -4.21 6.11
CA LEU A 103 1.23 -4.54 6.37
C LEU A 103 1.45 -5.22 7.72
N LEU A 104 0.61 -4.94 8.72
CA LEU A 104 0.64 -5.66 10.00
C LEU A 104 0.33 -7.15 9.82
N HIS A 105 -0.58 -7.53 8.91
CA HIS A 105 -0.85 -8.94 8.60
C HIS A 105 0.39 -9.66 8.06
N TYR A 106 1.27 -8.95 7.34
CA TYR A 106 2.46 -9.50 6.69
C TYR A 106 3.78 -9.08 7.37
N SER A 107 3.71 -8.70 8.64
CA SER A 107 4.88 -8.32 9.46
C SER A 107 4.95 -9.18 10.72
N ARG A 108 6.17 -9.43 11.21
CA ARG A 108 6.39 -10.24 12.42
C ARG A 108 5.97 -9.48 13.68
N ASN A 109 6.07 -8.16 13.67
CA ASN A 109 5.69 -7.27 14.77
C ASN A 109 5.40 -5.85 14.26
N GLU A 110 4.94 -4.99 15.18
CA GLU A 110 4.62 -3.58 14.92
C GLU A 110 5.83 -2.79 14.40
N ALA A 111 7.03 -3.08 14.87
CA ALA A 111 8.25 -2.37 14.49
C ALA A 111 8.65 -2.64 13.03
N GLU A 112 8.53 -3.88 12.56
CA GLU A 112 8.75 -4.24 11.16
C GLU A 112 7.68 -3.61 10.25
N CYS A 113 6.42 -3.55 10.71
CA CYS A 113 5.37 -2.85 9.97
C CYS A 113 5.66 -1.35 9.87
N PHE A 114 6.06 -0.73 10.97
CA PHE A 114 6.42 0.68 11.01
C PHE A 114 7.53 0.99 10.01
N GLU A 115 8.62 0.22 10.00
CA GLU A 115 9.72 0.38 9.05
C GLU A 115 9.24 0.31 7.60
N LYS A 116 8.43 -0.71 7.26
CA LYS A 116 7.86 -0.85 5.91
C LYS A 116 7.04 0.37 5.50
N VAL A 117 6.20 0.88 6.40
CA VAL A 117 5.37 2.06 6.12
C VAL A 117 6.23 3.31 5.95
N CYS A 118 7.26 3.49 6.79
CA CYS A 118 8.20 4.61 6.66
C CYS A 118 8.88 4.63 5.29
N ARG A 119 9.30 3.47 4.77
CA ARG A 119 9.88 3.36 3.42
C ARG A 119 8.88 3.67 2.31
N LEU A 120 7.63 3.23 2.42
CA LEU A 120 6.59 3.60 1.45
C LEU A 120 6.33 5.11 1.43
N LEU A 121 6.38 5.77 2.58
CA LEU A 121 6.20 7.22 2.71
C LEU A 121 7.45 8.00 2.25
N ALA A 122 8.65 7.52 2.56
CA ALA A 122 9.92 8.16 2.22
C ALA A 122 10.42 7.86 0.79
N CYS A 123 9.64 7.11 0.00
CA CYS A 123 9.97 6.78 -1.38
C CYS A 123 10.23 8.05 -2.20
N ASN A 124 11.42 8.15 -2.80
CA ASN A 124 11.84 9.30 -3.59
C ASN A 124 11.97 8.98 -5.10
N ASP A 125 11.51 7.80 -5.54
CA ASP A 125 11.49 7.43 -6.96
C ASP A 125 10.40 8.23 -7.70
N PRO A 126 10.77 9.11 -8.65
CA PRO A 126 9.79 9.90 -9.40
C PRO A 126 8.86 9.04 -10.28
N SER A 127 9.28 7.81 -10.61
CA SER A 127 8.50 6.85 -11.39
C SER A 127 7.57 5.99 -10.54
N ARG A 128 7.76 5.97 -9.21
CA ARG A 128 6.99 5.13 -8.27
C ARG A 128 6.57 5.91 -7.05
N ARG A 129 5.34 6.40 -7.12
CA ARG A 129 4.61 6.94 -5.98
C ARG A 129 3.76 5.85 -5.32
N PHE A 130 3.63 5.87 -4.00
CA PHE A 130 2.85 4.87 -3.25
C PHE A 130 1.64 5.46 -2.51
N ILE A 131 1.80 6.51 -1.70
CA ILE A 131 0.72 7.02 -0.86
C ILE A 131 0.65 8.56 -0.96
N ASP A 132 -0.57 9.11 -1.04
CA ASP A 132 -0.78 10.56 -0.94
C ASP A 132 -0.47 11.06 0.47
N GLN A 133 0.26 12.17 0.58
CA GLN A 133 0.69 12.73 1.87
C GLN A 133 0.15 14.15 2.11
N THR A 134 -0.46 14.76 1.09
CA THR A 134 -1.04 16.09 1.14
C THR A 134 -2.42 16.10 0.51
N PHE A 135 -3.27 17.05 0.93
CA PHE A 135 -4.63 17.16 0.40
C PHE A 135 -4.61 17.44 -1.10
N LEU A 136 -3.73 18.35 -1.55
CA LEU A 136 -3.57 18.67 -2.97
C LEU A 136 -3.23 17.43 -3.82
N ALA A 137 -2.36 16.54 -3.29
CA ALA A 137 -1.98 15.36 -4.05
C ALA A 137 -3.11 14.31 -4.09
N PHE A 138 -3.88 14.20 -3.01
CA PHE A 138 -5.11 13.40 -2.99
C PHE A 138 -6.21 13.97 -3.90
N GLU A 139 -6.42 15.28 -3.89
CA GLU A 139 -7.37 15.95 -4.78
C GLU A 139 -6.99 15.73 -6.24
N SER A 140 -5.70 15.90 -6.58
CA SER A 140 -5.17 15.59 -7.91
C SER A 140 -5.40 14.13 -8.31
N SER A 141 -5.29 13.18 -7.37
CA SER A 141 -5.56 11.76 -7.65
C SER A 141 -7.04 11.49 -7.90
N CYS A 142 -7.94 12.15 -7.16
CA CYS A 142 -9.38 12.10 -7.39
C CYS A 142 -9.77 12.65 -8.77
N MET A 143 -9.21 13.80 -9.16
CA MET A 143 -9.47 14.40 -10.48
C MET A 143 -8.95 13.50 -11.61
N THR A 144 -7.74 12.96 -11.46
CA THR A 144 -7.18 11.98 -12.41
C THR A 144 -8.09 10.76 -12.57
N PHE A 145 -8.63 10.25 -11.47
CA PHE A 145 -9.57 9.12 -11.52
C PHE A 145 -10.88 9.51 -12.21
N GLY A 146 -11.41 10.70 -11.95
CA GLY A 146 -12.57 11.25 -12.65
C GLY A 146 -12.39 11.34 -14.17
N ASP A 147 -11.22 11.81 -14.62
CA ASP A 147 -10.87 11.87 -16.05
C ASP A 147 -10.82 10.47 -16.67
N LEU A 148 -10.25 9.49 -15.95
CA LEU A 148 -10.22 8.10 -16.39
C LEU A 148 -11.63 7.49 -16.46
N MET A 149 -12.49 7.78 -15.48
CA MET A 149 -13.89 7.36 -15.50
C MET A 149 -14.64 7.96 -16.70
N ASN A 150 -14.44 9.25 -16.98
CA ASN A 150 -15.02 9.87 -18.17
C ASN A 150 -14.48 9.25 -19.47
N LYS A 151 -13.23 8.81 -19.50
CA LYS A 151 -12.64 8.19 -20.69
C LYS A 151 -13.15 6.76 -20.93
N TYR A 152 -13.22 5.93 -19.89
CA TYR A 152 -13.42 4.49 -20.02
C TYR A 152 -14.81 4.00 -19.59
N CYS A 153 -15.53 4.79 -18.79
CA CYS A 153 -16.81 4.44 -18.15
C CYS A 153 -17.82 5.62 -18.27
N GLN A 154 -17.98 6.18 -19.48
CA GLN A 154 -18.74 7.42 -19.73
C GLN A 154 -20.16 7.42 -19.16
N ALA A 155 -20.89 6.31 -19.29
CA ALA A 155 -22.26 6.21 -18.80
C ALA A 155 -22.31 6.37 -17.27
N THR A 156 -21.45 5.64 -16.56
CA THR A 156 -21.30 5.72 -15.09
C THR A 156 -20.86 7.11 -14.67
N HIS A 157 -19.84 7.69 -15.32
CA HIS A 157 -19.36 9.04 -15.04
C HIS A 157 -20.48 10.09 -15.15
N LYS A 158 -21.26 10.07 -16.24
CA LYS A 158 -22.37 11.01 -16.45
C LYS A 158 -23.43 10.88 -15.36
N LEU A 159 -23.78 9.65 -14.97
CA LEU A 159 -24.76 9.42 -13.92
C LEU A 159 -24.26 9.95 -12.57
N MET A 160 -23.01 9.63 -12.20
CA MET A 160 -22.41 10.06 -10.94
C MET A 160 -22.31 11.58 -10.84
N VAL A 161 -21.88 12.25 -11.92
CA VAL A 161 -21.79 13.72 -11.94
C VAL A 161 -23.17 14.36 -11.89
N ALA A 162 -24.17 13.81 -12.59
CA ALA A 162 -25.52 14.37 -12.63
C ALA A 162 -26.23 14.37 -11.26
N VAL A 163 -25.90 13.43 -10.37
CA VAL A 163 -26.47 13.34 -9.02
C VAL A 163 -25.62 14.04 -7.95
N SER A 164 -24.44 14.54 -8.32
CA SER A 164 -23.49 15.12 -7.37
C SER A 164 -23.60 16.63 -7.28
N VAL A 165 -23.41 17.15 -6.07
CA VAL A 165 -23.27 18.60 -5.81
C VAL A 165 -21.84 19.05 -6.10
N ASP A 166 -20.86 18.18 -5.85
CA ASP A 166 -19.43 18.41 -6.09
C ASP A 166 -18.80 17.16 -6.71
N VAL A 167 -18.08 17.35 -7.82
CA VAL A 167 -17.37 16.29 -8.54
C VAL A 167 -16.24 15.69 -7.71
N LEU A 168 -15.59 16.50 -6.86
CA LEU A 168 -14.55 15.99 -5.97
C LEU A 168 -15.13 14.99 -4.96
N GLN A 169 -16.30 15.27 -4.41
CA GLN A 169 -17.00 14.40 -3.46
C GLN A 169 -17.36 13.04 -4.09
N VAL A 170 -17.66 13.01 -5.39
CA VAL A 170 -17.95 11.76 -6.12
C VAL A 170 -16.74 10.83 -6.10
N TYR A 171 -15.56 11.39 -6.33
CA TYR A 171 -14.36 10.60 -6.50
C TYR A 171 -13.56 10.46 -5.22
N SER A 172 -13.79 11.25 -4.16
CA SER A 172 -13.02 11.17 -2.91
C SER A 172 -13.05 9.78 -2.25
N ASP A 173 -14.09 8.99 -2.48
CA ASP A 173 -14.20 7.63 -1.95
C ASP A 173 -13.49 6.55 -2.79
N TRP A 174 -12.83 6.91 -3.90
CA TRP A 174 -12.24 5.93 -4.83
C TRP A 174 -11.21 5.00 -4.17
N GLN A 175 -10.43 5.52 -3.21
CA GLN A 175 -9.47 4.73 -2.42
C GLN A 175 -10.19 3.81 -1.41
N ARG A 176 -11.33 4.26 -0.87
CA ARG A 176 -12.14 3.47 0.07
C ARG A 176 -12.75 2.26 -0.63
N TRP A 177 -13.19 2.39 -1.87
CA TRP A 177 -13.67 1.25 -2.66
C TRP A 177 -12.61 0.16 -2.84
N LEU A 178 -11.31 0.51 -2.80
CA LEU A 178 -10.23 -0.47 -2.91
C LEU A 178 -9.88 -1.12 -1.57
N PHE A 179 -9.72 -0.32 -0.52
CA PHE A 179 -9.16 -0.79 0.74
C PHE A 179 -10.21 -1.12 1.82
N GLY A 180 -11.46 -0.68 1.65
CA GLY A 180 -12.53 -0.85 2.63
C GLY A 180 -13.60 -1.87 2.25
N GLU A 181 -13.75 -2.20 0.97
CA GLU A 181 -14.88 -3.01 0.47
C GLU A 181 -14.46 -4.38 -0.09
N LEU A 182 -13.18 -4.58 -0.44
CA LEU A 182 -12.69 -5.86 -0.94
C LEU A 182 -12.30 -6.80 0.20
N LEU A 183 -12.51 -8.11 0.00
CA LEU A 183 -11.97 -9.14 0.89
C LEU A 183 -10.44 -9.04 0.95
N LEU A 184 -9.86 -9.30 2.13
CA LEU A 184 -8.42 -9.17 2.40
C LEU A 184 -7.55 -9.88 1.35
N VAL A 185 -7.99 -11.03 0.82
CA VAL A 185 -7.25 -11.79 -0.20
C VAL A 185 -7.11 -11.00 -1.51
N TYR A 186 -8.17 -10.30 -1.93
CA TYR A 186 -8.13 -9.46 -3.13
C TYR A 186 -7.31 -8.20 -2.89
N VAL A 187 -7.47 -7.57 -1.72
CA VAL A 187 -6.65 -6.41 -1.34
C VAL A 187 -5.17 -6.78 -1.34
N ALA A 188 -4.79 -7.92 -0.77
CA ALA A 188 -3.41 -8.39 -0.76
C ALA A 188 -2.88 -8.66 -2.18
N HIS A 189 -3.71 -9.22 -3.08
CA HIS A 189 -3.32 -9.41 -4.48
C HIS A 189 -3.13 -8.08 -5.24
N VAL A 190 -4.02 -7.11 -5.02
CA VAL A 190 -3.84 -5.75 -5.55
C VAL A 190 -2.56 -5.12 -4.99
N PHE A 191 -2.28 -5.36 -3.71
CA PHE A 191 -1.08 -4.86 -3.05
C PHE A 191 0.21 -5.50 -3.58
N ASP A 192 0.19 -6.79 -3.92
CA ASP A 192 1.31 -7.49 -4.59
C ASP A 192 1.73 -6.73 -5.87
N VAL A 193 0.75 -6.39 -6.72
CA VAL A 193 1.01 -5.65 -7.98
C VAL A 193 1.37 -4.18 -7.70
N PHE A 194 0.73 -3.56 -6.72
CA PHE A 194 1.00 -2.18 -6.30
C PHE A 194 2.45 -1.99 -5.83
N LEU A 195 3.03 -2.91 -5.07
CA LEU A 195 4.43 -2.82 -4.62
C LEU A 195 5.43 -2.82 -5.79
N VAL A 196 5.09 -3.45 -6.92
CA VAL A 196 5.98 -3.56 -8.09
C VAL A 196 5.71 -2.46 -9.13
N GLU A 197 4.45 -2.12 -9.38
CA GLU A 197 4.03 -1.20 -10.44
C GLU A 197 3.66 0.21 -9.96
N GLY A 198 3.47 0.39 -8.65
CA GLY A 198 3.13 1.66 -8.01
C GLY A 198 1.65 2.06 -8.13
N TYR A 199 1.39 3.32 -7.77
CA TYR A 199 0.06 3.90 -7.59
C TYR A 199 -0.96 3.64 -8.71
N LYS A 200 -0.51 3.62 -9.98
CA LYS A 200 -1.38 3.45 -11.15
C LYS A 200 -2.22 2.18 -11.14
N VAL A 201 -1.79 1.15 -10.40
CA VAL A 201 -2.53 -0.11 -10.24
C VAL A 201 -3.88 0.16 -9.59
N LEU A 202 -3.91 1.07 -8.60
CA LEU A 202 -5.12 1.40 -7.86
C LEU A 202 -6.18 1.97 -8.80
N TYR A 203 -5.82 2.88 -9.71
CA TYR A 203 -6.75 3.38 -10.73
C TYR A 203 -7.30 2.27 -11.63
N ARG A 204 -6.45 1.36 -12.10
CA ARG A 204 -6.87 0.26 -12.99
C ARG A 204 -7.88 -0.65 -12.32
N VAL A 205 -7.63 -1.00 -11.05
CA VAL A 205 -8.54 -1.87 -10.28
C VAL A 205 -9.84 -1.14 -9.97
N ALA A 206 -9.78 0.12 -9.55
CA ALA A 206 -10.96 0.93 -9.28
C ALA A 206 -11.85 1.06 -10.53
N LEU A 207 -11.27 1.26 -11.71
CA LEU A 207 -12.03 1.30 -12.97
C LEU A 207 -12.73 -0.02 -13.30
N ILE A 208 -12.11 -1.16 -13.00
CA ILE A 208 -12.72 -2.48 -13.25
C ILE A 208 -13.93 -2.70 -12.35
N ASN A 209 -13.86 -2.26 -11.09
CA ASN A 209 -14.98 -2.38 -10.14
C ASN A 209 -16.19 -1.50 -10.51
N GLN A 210 -16.04 -0.57 -11.46
CA GLN A 210 -17.08 0.40 -11.85
C GLN A 210 -17.69 0.12 -13.24
N LYS A 211 -17.31 -0.99 -13.87
CA LYS A 211 -17.95 -1.52 -15.08
C LYS A 211 -19.04 -2.51 -14.71
#